data_AF-A0A850XJ23-F1
#
_entry.id   AF-A0A850XJ23-F1
#
_cell.length_a   1.000
_cell.length_b   1.000
_cell.length_c   1.000
_cell.angle_alpha   90.00
_cell.angle_beta   90.00
_cell.angle_gamma   90.00
#
_symmetry.space_group_name_H-M   'P 1'
#
loop_
_entity.id
_entity.type
_entity.pdbx_description
1 polymer ?
#
loop_
_entity_poly.entity_id
_entity_poly.type
_entity_poly.pdbx_seq_one_letter_code
_entity_poly.pdbx_strand_id
1 'polypeptide(L)' 'AKAAGDDEAMFIDENFCTALEYGLPPTAGWGMGIDRFTMFLTDSNNIKEVLLFPAMKPEDNKKEAQPEPPAEGTSV' A
#
# COMPACT_ATOMS: atom_id res chain seq x y z
N ALA A 1 -7.55 20.88 -14.26
CA ALA A 1 -7.69 19.69 -13.41
C ALA A 1 -7.04 19.99 -12.06
N LYS A 2 -5.81 19.56 -11.73
CA LYS A 2 -4.74 20.47 -11.27
C LYS A 2 -5.11 21.59 -10.27
N ALA A 3 -4.91 22.80 -10.78
CA ALA A 3 -5.20 24.10 -10.16
C ALA A 3 -6.70 24.38 -9.91
N ALA A 4 -7.61 23.51 -10.37
CA ALA A 4 -9.04 23.60 -10.10
C ALA A 4 -9.46 22.77 -8.86
N GLY A 5 -8.49 22.21 -8.10
CA GLY A 5 -8.72 21.53 -6.83
C GLY A 5 -8.95 20.02 -6.93
N ASP A 6 -8.50 19.38 -8.02
CA ASP A 6 -8.60 17.93 -8.20
C ASP A 6 -7.32 17.23 -7.72
N ASP A 7 -7.40 16.61 -6.54
CA ASP A 7 -6.28 15.93 -5.87
C ASP A 7 -5.88 14.61 -6.55
N GLU A 8 -6.78 13.98 -7.30
CA GLU A 8 -6.52 12.72 -8.00
C GLU A 8 -5.90 12.93 -9.39
N ALA A 9 -5.89 14.16 -9.90
CA ALA A 9 -5.33 14.47 -11.20
C ALA A 9 -3.82 14.19 -11.26
N MET A 10 -3.42 13.48 -12.31
CA MET A 10 -2.02 13.17 -12.59
C MET A 10 -1.18 14.45 -12.76
N PHE A 11 0.09 14.36 -12.37
CA PHE A 11 1.06 15.41 -12.65
C PHE A 11 1.58 15.30 -14.08
N ILE A 12 2.12 16.40 -14.59
CA ILE A 12 2.87 16.38 -15.85
C ILE A 12 4.28 15.87 -15.54
N ASP A 13 4.67 14.78 -16.18
CA ASP A 13 6.01 14.21 -16.10
C ASP A 13 6.73 14.42 -17.44
N GLU A 14 7.52 15.48 -17.51
CA GLU A 14 8.29 15.86 -18.71
C GLU A 14 9.34 14.79 -19.09
N ASN A 15 9.86 14.02 -18.12
CA ASN A 15 10.81 12.96 -18.39
C ASN A 15 10.13 11.77 -19.06
N PHE A 16 8.91 11.44 -18.63
CA PHE A 16 8.08 10.43 -19.28
C PHE A 16 7.74 10.84 -20.72
N CYS A 17 7.34 12.08 -20.95
CA CYS A 17 7.08 12.61 -22.30
C CYS A 17 8.33 12.52 -23.18
N THR A 18 9.48 12.97 -22.68
CA THR A 18 10.76 12.88 -23.38
C THR A 18 11.08 11.43 -23.77
N ALA A 19 10.85 10.46 -22.87
CA ALA A 19 11.06 9.04 -23.17
C ALA A 19 10.13 8.51 -24.28
N LEU A 20 8.89 9.01 -24.37
CA LEU A 20 7.97 8.68 -25.47
C LEU A 20 8.43 9.26 -26.81
N GLU A 21 9.05 10.45 -26.81
CA GLU A 21 9.59 11.10 -28.01
C GLU A 21 10.78 10.34 -28.61
N TYR A 22 11.58 9.65 -27.77
CA TYR A 22 12.62 8.73 -28.24
C TYR A 22 12.05 7.49 -28.97
N GLY A 23 10.73 7.26 -28.86
CA GLY A 23 10.00 6.24 -29.59
C GLY A 23 9.65 5.05 -28.70
N LEU A 24 8.41 5.06 -28.20
CA LEU A 24 7.79 3.87 -27.61
C LEU A 24 7.27 2.95 -28.73
N PRO A 25 7.73 1.69 -28.83
CA PRO A 25 7.16 0.71 -29.75
C PRO A 25 5.66 0.47 -29.48
N PRO A 26 4.89 -0.13 -30.41
CA PRO A 26 3.52 -0.50 -30.13
C PRO A 26 3.48 -1.47 -28.95
N THR A 27 3.00 -0.97 -27.80
CA THR A 27 3.01 -1.66 -26.52
C THR A 27 1.59 -1.72 -25.96
N ALA A 28 1.31 -2.78 -25.21
CA ALA A 28 0.06 -2.96 -24.47
C ALA A 28 0.39 -3.17 -22.99
N GLY A 29 -0.28 -2.43 -22.12
CA GLY A 29 -0.18 -2.58 -20.66
C GLY A 29 -1.30 -3.47 -20.11
N TRP A 30 -1.02 -4.15 -19.00
CA TRP A 30 -2.02 -4.92 -18.25
C TRP A 30 -1.83 -4.69 -16.75
N GLY A 31 -2.95 -4.55 -16.04
CA GLY A 31 -2.97 -4.42 -14.59
C GLY A 31 -4.14 -5.19 -14.00
N MET A 32 -3.88 -5.98 -12.95
CA MET A 32 -4.88 -6.74 -12.21
C MET A 32 -4.64 -6.62 -10.71
N GLY A 33 -5.70 -6.32 -9.98
CA GLY A 33 -5.66 -6.31 -8.52
C GLY A 33 -5.70 -7.73 -7.97
N ILE A 34 -4.59 -8.20 -7.42
CA ILE A 34 -4.49 -9.55 -6.84
C ILE A 34 -5.44 -9.71 -5.65
N ASP A 35 -5.54 -8.71 -4.79
CA ASP A 35 -6.43 -8.77 -3.61
C ASP A 35 -7.90 -8.91 -4.02
N ARG A 36 -8.32 -8.25 -5.09
CA ARG A 36 -9.69 -8.38 -5.61
C ARG A 36 -9.91 -9.72 -6.30
N PHE A 37 -8.89 -10.23 -7.00
CA PHE A 37 -8.94 -11.55 -7.61
C PHE A 37 -9.09 -12.64 -6.54
N THR A 38 -8.30 -12.58 -5.46
CA THR A 38 -8.40 -13.53 -4.35
C THR A 38 -9.72 -13.40 -3.60
N MET A 39 -10.24 -12.19 -3.37
CA MET A 39 -11.57 -11.97 -2.77
C MET A 39 -12.68 -12.72 -3.52
N PHE A 40 -12.65 -12.72 -4.85
CA PHE A 40 -13.64 -13.46 -5.65
C PHE A 40 -13.46 -14.98 -5.54
N LEU A 41 -12.22 -15.47 -5.43
CA LEU A 41 -11.94 -16.90 -5.26
C LEU A 41 -12.31 -17.41 -3.87
N THR A 42 -12.24 -16.55 -2.85
CA THR A 42 -12.51 -16.89 -1.45
C THR A 42 -13.91 -16.46 -0.99
N ASP A 43 -14.79 -16.06 -1.91
CA ASP A 43 -16.15 -15.53 -1.63
C ASP A 43 -16.16 -14.48 -0.50
N SER A 44 -15.11 -13.65 -0.46
CA SER A 44 -14.85 -12.71 0.61
C SER A 44 -15.30 -11.30 0.21
N ASN A 45 -16.33 -10.79 0.87
CA ASN A 45 -16.89 -9.45 0.59
C ASN A 45 -16.04 -8.28 1.13
N ASN A 46 -14.97 -8.56 1.89
CA ASN A 46 -14.08 -7.55 2.47
C ASN A 46 -12.62 -7.91 2.20
N ILE A 47 -11.82 -6.91 1.79
CA ILE A 47 -10.39 -7.07 1.48
C ILE A 47 -9.56 -7.50 2.70
N LYS A 48 -10.05 -7.21 3.90
CA LYS A 48 -9.35 -7.58 5.15
C LYS A 48 -9.28 -9.09 5.36
N GLU A 49 -10.15 -9.87 4.73
CA GLU A 49 -10.17 -11.34 4.85
C GLU A 49 -9.05 -12.00 4.03
N VAL A 50 -8.56 -11.33 2.98
CA VAL A 50 -7.49 -11.84 2.10
C VAL A 50 -6.11 -11.26 2.42
N LEU A 51 -6.03 -10.32 3.37
CA LEU A 51 -4.80 -9.70 3.83
C LEU A 51 -4.38 -10.31 5.18
N LEU A 52 -3.16 -10.82 5.27
CA LEU A 52 -2.63 -11.40 6.52
C LEU A 52 -2.59 -10.39 7.67
N PHE A 53 -2.27 -9.14 7.36
CA PHE A 53 -2.21 -8.04 8.32
C PHE A 53 -2.85 -6.79 7.70
N PRO A 54 -4.18 -6.62 7.79
CA PRO A 54 -4.84 -5.45 7.24
C PRO A 54 -4.47 -4.18 8.01
N ALA A 55 -4.40 -3.04 7.32
CA ALA A 55 -4.23 -1.75 7.98
C ALA A 55 -5.46 -1.46 8.86
N MET A 56 -5.25 -1.45 10.18
CA MET A 56 -6.28 -1.13 11.17
C MET A 56 -6.00 0.24 11.77
N LYS A 57 -7.06 1.00 12.07
CA LYS A 57 -6.90 2.21 12.87
C LYS A 57 -6.40 1.81 14.26
N PRO A 58 -5.37 2.46 14.81
CA PRO A 58 -4.92 2.19 16.17
C PRO A 58 -6.06 2.47 17.15
N GLU A 59 -6.20 1.64 18.18
CA GLU A 59 -7.16 1.89 19.25
C GLU A 59 -6.64 3.00 20.18
N ASP A 60 -7.37 4.10 20.29
CA ASP A 60 -7.15 5.16 21.28
C ASP A 60 -7.56 4.66 22.68
N ASN A 61 -6.81 3.68 23.22
CA ASN A 61 -6.56 3.43 24.65
C ASN A 61 -6.09 1.97 24.87
N LYS A 62 -4.78 1.79 24.96
CA LYS A 62 -4.21 0.97 26.04
C LYS A 62 -2.80 1.45 26.38
N LYS A 63 -2.73 2.41 27.31
CA LYS A 63 -1.63 2.44 28.27
C LYS A 63 -1.67 1.12 29.05
N GLU A 64 -0.50 0.61 29.40
CA GLU A 64 -0.23 -0.53 30.30
C GLU A 64 -0.27 -1.93 29.68
N ALA A 65 0.90 -2.44 29.31
CA ALA A 65 1.64 -3.44 30.11
C ALA A 65 2.86 -3.98 29.33
N GLN A 66 4.02 -3.35 29.47
CA GLN A 66 5.29 -4.05 29.33
C GLN A 66 5.85 -4.24 30.75
N PRO A 67 5.87 -5.45 31.33
CA PRO A 67 6.89 -5.78 32.29
C PRO A 67 8.15 -6.07 31.49
N GLU A 68 9.04 -5.09 31.44
CA GLU A 68 10.42 -5.28 30.99
C GLU A 68 11.10 -6.41 31.78
N PRO A 69 11.72 -7.41 31.11
CA PRO A 69 12.41 -8.49 31.80
C PRO A 69 13.64 -7.93 32.55
N PRO A 70 13.94 -8.43 33.76
CA PRO A 70 15.00 -7.90 34.59
C PRO A 70 16.36 -8.08 33.90
N ALA A 71 17.17 -7.02 33.92
CA ALA A 71 18.57 -7.08 33.55
C ALA A 71 19.32 -8.04 34.50
N GLU A 72 19.50 -9.29 34.09
CA GLU A 72 20.46 -10.19 34.72
C GLU A 72 21.84 -9.97 34.09
N GLY A 73 22.72 -9.35 34.87
CA GLY A 73 24.14 -9.26 34.58
C GLY A 73 24.75 -10.65 34.49
N THR A 74 25.44 -10.92 33.39
CA THR A 74 26.43 -12.00 33.35
C THR A 74 27.75 -11.40 33.80
N SER A 75 28.05 -11.58 35.08
CA SER A 75 29.40 -11.61 35.61
C SER A 75 30.05 -12.94 35.21
N VAL A 76 30.93 -12.95 34.21
CA VAL A 76 32.18 -13.75 34.19
C VAL A 76 33.17 -13.12 33.22
#